data_AF-A0A968HXE9-F1
#
_entry.id   AF-A0A968HXE9-F1
#
_cell.length_a   1.000
_cell.length_b   1.000
_cell.length_c   1.000
_cell.angle_alpha   90.00
_cell.angle_beta   90.00
_cell.angle_gamma   90.00
#
_symmetry.space_group_name_H-M   'P 1'
#
loop_
_entity.id
_entity.type
_entity.pdbx_description
1 polymer ?
#
loop_
_entity_poly.entity_id
_entity_poly.type
_entity_poly.pdbx_seq_one_letter_code
_entity_poly.pdbx_strand_id
1 'polypeptide(L)'
;MNPKSDDREPTQPISALPTDWRYEATIASVESIINEIEGGDLDLAEVFDRFSTAITYLGECETFLGDRQAQMELLIEELGDATEF
;
A
#
# COMPACT_ATOMS: atom_id res chain seq x y z
N MET A 1 -1.62 -13.48 -35.04
CA MET A 1 -2.47 -12.38 -34.53
C MET A 1 -3.08 -12.80 -33.20
N ASN A 2 -2.70 -12.13 -32.12
CA ASN A 2 -3.31 -12.15 -30.77
C ASN A 2 -4.50 -11.14 -30.71
N PRO A 3 -5.28 -10.94 -29.61
CA PRO A 3 -5.02 -11.31 -28.19
C PRO A 3 -6.22 -11.92 -27.39
N LYS A 4 -5.93 -12.76 -26.38
CA LYS A 4 -6.13 -12.57 -24.91
C LYS A 4 -7.49 -11.99 -24.45
N SER A 5 -8.27 -12.82 -23.74
CA SER A 5 -9.16 -12.37 -22.66
C SER A 5 -8.45 -12.64 -21.34
N ASP A 6 -7.99 -11.55 -20.74
CA ASP A 6 -7.40 -11.47 -19.41
C ASP A 6 -8.57 -11.18 -18.46
N ASP A 7 -9.13 -12.22 -17.82
CA ASP A 7 -10.11 -12.10 -16.73
C ASP A 7 -9.40 -11.61 -15.47
N ARG A 8 -9.01 -10.33 -15.45
CA ARG A 8 -8.76 -9.61 -14.21
C ARG A 8 -10.03 -8.83 -13.88
N GLU A 9 -10.69 -9.23 -12.80
CA GLU A 9 -11.73 -8.43 -12.16
C GLU A 9 -11.25 -6.97 -12.04
N PRO A 10 -12.14 -5.98 -12.24
CA PRO A 10 -11.78 -4.59 -12.04
C PRO A 10 -11.30 -4.41 -10.61
N THR A 11 -9.99 -4.17 -10.44
CA THR A 11 -9.39 -3.76 -9.18
C THR A 11 -10.19 -2.59 -8.67
N GLN A 12 -10.88 -2.82 -7.55
CA GLN A 12 -11.77 -1.85 -6.93
C GLN A 12 -11.03 -0.52 -6.74
N PRO A 13 -11.72 0.63 -6.92
CA PRO A 13 -11.10 1.92 -6.77
C PRO A 13 -10.51 2.03 -5.37
N ILE A 14 -9.20 2.26 -5.32
CA ILE A 14 -8.42 2.48 -4.11
C ILE A 14 -9.08 3.66 -3.39
N SER A 15 -9.79 3.37 -2.31
CA SER A 15 -10.44 4.39 -1.49
C SER A 15 -9.36 5.31 -0.92
N ALA A 16 -9.53 6.62 -1.12
CA ALA A 16 -8.67 7.63 -0.52
C ALA A 16 -8.48 7.32 0.99
N LEU A 17 -7.24 7.38 1.45
CA LEU A 17 -6.89 7.03 2.83
C LEU A 17 -7.65 7.92 3.82
N PRO A 18 -8.06 7.38 4.99
CA PRO A 18 -8.67 8.18 6.04
C PRO A 18 -7.82 9.38 6.45
N THR A 19 -8.45 10.48 6.87
CA THR A 19 -7.72 11.72 7.24
C THR A 19 -6.76 11.53 8.40
N ASP A 20 -7.08 10.64 9.35
CA ASP A 20 -6.23 10.33 10.51
C ASP A 20 -5.27 9.15 10.27
N TRP A 21 -5.18 8.65 9.03
CA TRP A 21 -4.30 7.54 8.68
C TRP A 21 -2.83 7.97 8.76
N ARG A 22 -1.97 7.05 9.24
CA ARG A 22 -0.53 7.30 9.41
C ARG A 22 0.29 6.10 8.97
N TYR A 23 1.24 6.34 8.07
CA TYR A 23 2.12 5.31 7.51
C TYR A 23 2.81 4.47 8.60
N GLU A 24 3.46 5.12 9.56
CA GLU A 24 4.22 4.40 10.60
C GLU A 24 3.31 3.57 11.52
N ALA A 25 2.08 4.02 11.76
CA ALA A 25 1.12 3.29 12.57
C ALA A 25 0.57 2.06 11.82
N THR A 26 0.32 2.20 10.52
CA THR A 26 -0.12 1.11 9.66
C THR A 26 0.98 0.07 9.49
N ILE A 27 2.24 0.48 9.30
CA ILE A 27 3.39 -0.43 9.30
C ILE A 27 3.54 -1.19 10.62
N ALA A 28 3.43 -0.51 11.77
CA ALA A 28 3.47 -1.19 13.06
C ALA A 28 2.34 -2.23 13.22
N SER A 29 1.17 -1.96 12.62
CA SER A 29 0.05 -2.91 12.60
C SER A 29 0.36 -4.13 11.72
N VAL A 30 0.99 -3.93 10.56
CA VAL A 30 1.47 -5.02 9.69
C VAL A 30 2.51 -5.88 10.40
N GLU A 31 3.49 -5.27 11.07
CA GLU A 31 4.50 -5.99 11.86
C GLU A 31 3.87 -6.82 12.98
N SER A 32 2.87 -6.27 13.69
CA SER A 32 2.11 -7.03 14.71
C SER A 32 1.44 -8.26 14.10
N ILE A 33 0.76 -8.10 12.96
CA ILE A 33 0.09 -9.20 12.28
C ILE A 33 1.09 -10.30 11.86
N ILE A 34 2.25 -9.92 11.33
CA ILE A 34 3.29 -10.88 10.94
C ILE A 34 3.76 -11.66 12.17
N ASN A 35 4.03 -10.99 13.29
CA ASN A 35 4.43 -11.65 14.53
C ASN A 35 3.36 -12.63 15.04
N GLU A 36 2.06 -12.29 14.95
CA GLU A 36 0.96 -13.18 15.32
C GLU A 36 0.93 -14.45 14.44
N ILE A 37 1.13 -14.29 13.12
CA ILE A 37 1.17 -15.41 12.18
C ILE A 37 2.40 -16.30 12.43
N GLU A 38 3.57 -15.70 12.63
CA GLU A 38 4.83 -16.41 12.89
C GLU A 38 4.84 -17.13 14.26
N GLY A 39 4.03 -16.66 15.21
CA GLY A 39 3.85 -17.32 16.51
C GLY A 39 3.26 -18.73 16.40
N GLY A 40 2.44 -18.98 15.37
CA GLY A 40 1.88 -20.31 15.11
C GLY A 40 0.75 -20.74 16.05
N ASP A 41 0.21 -19.83 16.87
CA ASP A 41 -0.91 -20.08 17.79
C ASP A 41 -2.29 -19.91 17.11
N LEU A 42 -2.32 -19.35 15.90
CA LEU A 42 -3.54 -19.11 15.12
C LEU A 42 -3.99 -20.36 14.37
N ASP A 43 -5.30 -20.58 14.31
CA ASP A 43 -5.85 -21.56 13.38
C ASP A 43 -5.77 -21.07 11.92
N LEU A 44 -6.00 -21.98 10.98
CA LEU A 44 -5.86 -21.66 9.55
C LEU A 44 -6.82 -20.53 9.10
N ALA A 45 -8.04 -20.49 9.61
CA ALA A 45 -9.00 -19.44 9.25
C ALA A 45 -8.53 -18.09 9.79
N GLU A 46 -8.03 -18.05 11.03
CA GLU A 46 -7.44 -16.87 11.62
C GLU A 46 -6.21 -16.38 10.84
N VAL A 47 -5.33 -17.29 10.40
CA VAL A 47 -4.18 -16.93 9.54
C VAL A 47 -4.65 -16.24 8.26
N PHE A 48 -5.70 -16.75 7.60
CA PHE A 48 -6.23 -16.11 6.39
C PHE A 48 -6.79 -14.72 6.65
N ASP A 49 -7.53 -14.53 7.74
CA ASP A 49 -8.10 -13.22 8.10
C ASP A 49 -6.99 -12.20 8.42
N ARG A 50 -5.99 -12.61 9.20
CA ARG A 50 -4.82 -11.79 9.53
C ARG A 50 -4.03 -11.42 8.28
N PHE A 51 -3.74 -12.40 7.43
CA PHE A 51 -2.98 -12.16 6.21
C PHE A 51 -3.72 -11.24 5.23
N SER A 52 -5.04 -11.42 5.08
CA SER A 52 -5.86 -10.54 4.23
C SER A 52 -5.85 -9.10 4.74
N THR A 53 -5.91 -8.92 6.06
CA THR A 53 -5.80 -7.60 6.71
C THR A 53 -4.43 -6.96 6.43
N ALA A 54 -3.34 -7.72 6.55
CA ALA A 54 -2.01 -7.22 6.25
C ALA A 54 -1.86 -6.79 4.78
N ILE A 55 -2.44 -7.53 3.83
CA ILE A 55 -2.44 -7.13 2.41
C ILE A 55 -3.16 -5.79 2.22
N THR A 56 -4.32 -5.60 2.85
CA THR A 56 -5.04 -4.32 2.78
C THR A 56 -4.16 -3.17 3.28
N TYR A 57 -3.54 -3.33 4.45
CA TYR A 57 -2.66 -2.31 5.03
C TYR A 57 -1.41 -2.04 4.18
N LEU A 58 -0.84 -3.07 3.54
CA LEU A 58 0.28 -2.89 2.61
C LEU A 58 -0.15 -2.12 1.35
N GLY A 59 -1.34 -2.36 0.83
CA GLY A 59 -1.89 -1.59 -0.30
C GLY A 59 -2.13 -0.12 0.05
N GLU A 60 -2.57 0.16 1.29
CA GLU A 60 -2.68 1.53 1.81
C GLU A 60 -1.30 2.21 1.88
N CYS A 61 -0.30 1.49 2.38
CA CYS A 61 1.09 1.97 2.44
C CYS A 61 1.65 2.27 1.05
N GLU A 62 1.44 1.37 0.08
CA GLU A 62 1.87 1.55 -1.31
C GLU A 62 1.25 2.80 -1.94
N THR A 63 -0.06 2.98 -1.73
CA THR A 63 -0.79 4.16 -2.22
C THR A 63 -0.17 5.46 -1.68
N PHE A 64 0.05 5.52 -0.37
CA PHE A 64 0.67 6.68 0.26
C PHE A 64 2.09 6.95 -0.25
N LEU A 65 2.92 5.92 -0.39
CA LEU A 65 4.29 6.07 -0.87
C LEU A 65 4.32 6.55 -2.33
N GLY A 66 3.43 6.02 -3.18
CA GLY A 66 3.27 6.47 -4.56
C GLY A 66 2.92 7.96 -4.65
N ASP A 67 1.94 8.41 -3.85
CA ASP A 67 1.54 9.82 -3.80
C ASP A 67 2.69 10.73 -3.34
N ARG A 68 3.51 10.27 -2.38
CA ARG A 68 4.65 11.04 -1.87
C ARG A 68 5.80 11.09 -2.85
N GLN A 69 6.05 10.01 -3.58
CA GLN A 69 7.05 9.97 -4.64
C GLN A 69 6.68 10.95 -5.76
N ALA A 70 5.42 10.97 -6.19
CA ALA A 70 4.95 11.92 -7.22
C ALA A 70 5.09 13.38 -6.77
N GLN A 71 4.76 13.68 -5.50
CA GLN A 71 4.98 15.02 -4.93
C GLN A 71 6.46 15.41 -4.91
N MET A 72 7.34 14.47 -4.59
CA MET A 72 8.78 14.73 -4.56
C MET A 72 9.35 15.03 -5.95
N GLU A 73 8.89 14.30 -6.98
CA GLU A 73 9.28 14.54 -8.37
C GLU A 73 8.93 15.97 -8.80
N LEU A 74 7.71 16.43 -8.53
CA LEU A 74 7.27 17.79 -8.84
C LEU A 74 8.14 18.86 -8.15
N LEU A 75 8.52 18.65 -6.88
CA LEU A 75 9.39 19.59 -6.15
C LEU A 75 10.81 19.64 -6.74
N ILE A 76 11.31 18.52 -7.27
CA ILE A 76 12.61 18.46 -7.94
C ILE A 76 12.55 19.21 -9.26
N GLU A 77 11.48 19.02 -10.05
CA GLU A 77 11.23 19.77 -11.29
C GLU A 77 11.20 21.28 -11.02
N GLU A 78 10.43 21.73 -10.02
CA GLU A 78 10.36 23.16 -9.65
C GLU A 78 11.71 23.73 -9.22
N LEU A 79 12.52 22.95 -8.50
CA LEU A 79 13.87 23.37 -8.10
C LEU A 79 14.81 23.47 -9.30
N GLY A 80 14.74 22.52 -10.24
CA GLY A 80 15.52 22.53 -11.48
C GLY A 80 15.24 23.78 -12.29
N ASP A 81 13.96 24.04 -12.59
CA ASP A 81 13.50 25.23 -13.32
C ASP A 81 13.98 26.53 -12.65
N ALA A 82 13.94 26.61 -11.32
CA ALA A 82 14.38 27.80 -10.59
C ALA A 82 15.90 28.07 -10.68
N THR A 83 16.71 27.05 -10.96
CA THR A 83 18.17 27.16 -11.05
C THR A 83 18.71 27.42 -12.46
N GLU A 84 17.85 27.37 -13.49
CA GLU A 84 18.21 27.64 -14.88
C GLU A 84 18.13 29.13 -15.28
N PHE A 85 18.10 30.04 -14.30
CA PHE A 85 18.05 31.51 -14.49
C PHE A 85 19.35 32.23 -14.09
#